data_AF-A0AAJ8BZB5-F1
#
_entry.id   AF-A0AAJ8BZB5-F1
#
_cell.length_a   1.000
_cell.length_b   1.000
_cell.length_c   1.000
_cell.angle_alpha   90.00
_cell.angle_beta   90.00
_cell.angle_gamma   90.00
#
_symmetry.space_group_name_H-M   'P 1'
#
loop_
_entity.id
_entity.type
_entity.pdbx_description
1 polymer ?
#
loop_
_entity_poly.entity_id
_entity_poly.type
_entity_poly.pdbx_seq_one_letter_code
_entity_poly.pdbx_strand_id
1 'polypeptide(L)'
;MDFQKTKEARRDTPSKKEENSECPLEAYGGSGHAKDSPKNDSLDHHRDAKSTPDSANMHQRRQPGKYTYHDGVAPTFPSPIQVATRVLAPSARAMHIPPALPLSLEQHQRLLAAKRYPPVTKSTLSELDLPCIMSNINLRMDANFDRDLHFKPDLQGEKGERKRKEAHDYWEAMADEITIYAFVSDNLSRTFEPRLPAMFETLQDVLKSLVPERDHPAVVQNLEVTLLMQQIQKGVLDMVGVASWLAALLKTHCAPMRDEWADKMVKQIRSGSESQNSHQIVEGLKTLFAILEAMKLDVANHQIRAFRVLLIEDTVPFLQEYFRGKIERDNFCVETSRRWYLDLRDRELRRMSKPAQMDGFWPISLLFGGITDFLLQYRRPDKFPETFVFDSDRLRQLRSCLQKLINLDICWFIFESYINAQKRYLSAPAQTYATFRTRIGSLMEENEDYPRGDARWLKSVRSIALEIARFACAACFQDGSVSDDVIVQIEMALECHLSSPSNLFQYFQSSLREKLLAATFTTAKKYMSMSPLAICESQRNYPPSSLTQQHYDIERIAMRLAHMGVLHWNVWAPILYMRESVSPVDVANNARTVTDVARSSTL
;
A
#
# COMPACT_ATOMS: atom_id res chain seq x y z
N MET A 1 -11.11 -7.10 2.65
CA MET A 1 -9.75 -7.65 2.49
C MET A 1 -9.01 -6.51 1.86
N ASP A 2 -8.20 -5.78 2.61
CA ASP A 2 -7.70 -4.50 2.09
C ASP A 2 -6.73 -4.69 0.90
N PHE A 3 -7.20 -4.48 -0.32
CA PHE A 3 -6.45 -4.55 -1.59
C PHE A 3 -5.95 -3.16 -2.04
N GLN A 4 -5.93 -2.18 -1.13
CA GLN A 4 -5.56 -0.78 -1.40
C GLN A 4 -4.15 -0.53 -1.97
N LYS A 5 -3.30 -1.55 -2.10
CA LYS A 5 -1.94 -1.40 -2.63
C LYS A 5 -1.75 -2.19 -3.93
N THR A 6 -1.73 -1.48 -5.03
CA THR A 6 -1.01 -1.89 -6.23
C THR A 6 0.49 -1.83 -5.94
N LYS A 7 1.20 -2.97 -6.02
CA LYS A 7 2.66 -3.01 -5.86
C LYS A 7 3.32 -3.15 -7.23
N GLU A 8 4.29 -2.27 -7.51
CA GLU A 8 5.22 -2.40 -8.64
C GLU A 8 5.82 -3.81 -8.71
N ALA A 9 6.06 -4.33 -9.91
CA ALA A 9 6.83 -5.55 -10.11
C ALA A 9 8.32 -5.30 -9.76
N ARG A 10 8.67 -5.31 -8.47
CA ARG A 10 10.06 -5.42 -8.05
C ARG A 10 10.57 -6.84 -8.34
N ARG A 11 11.73 -6.93 -9.00
CA ARG A 11 12.52 -8.17 -9.06
C ARG A 11 12.99 -8.51 -7.65
N ASP A 12 13.04 -9.81 -7.36
CA ASP A 12 13.25 -10.42 -6.05
C ASP A 12 14.38 -9.78 -5.23
N THR A 13 14.05 -9.26 -4.05
CA THR A 13 14.98 -9.08 -2.91
C THR A 13 14.14 -8.93 -1.62
N PRO A 14 14.61 -9.41 -0.45
CA PRO A 14 13.79 -9.49 0.74
C PRO A 14 13.86 -8.18 1.54
N SER A 15 12.72 -7.52 1.77
CA SER A 15 12.65 -6.37 2.68
C SER A 15 11.64 -6.63 3.80
N LYS A 16 12.12 -6.56 5.05
CA LYS A 16 11.34 -6.72 6.29
C LYS A 16 11.16 -5.37 6.98
N LYS A 17 9.96 -5.21 7.54
CA LYS A 17 9.50 -4.30 8.62
C LYS A 17 9.62 -2.80 8.34
N GLU A 18 8.50 -2.20 7.93
CA GLU A 18 8.18 -0.79 8.16
C GLU A 18 7.07 -0.69 9.21
N GLU A 19 7.29 0.18 10.18
CA GLU A 19 6.38 0.53 11.28
C GLU A 19 5.45 1.65 10.77
N ASN A 20 4.19 1.31 10.49
CA ASN A 20 3.18 2.28 10.05
C ASN A 20 2.43 2.86 11.24
N SER A 21 2.52 4.18 11.40
CA SER A 21 1.51 4.97 12.10
C SER A 21 0.26 5.04 11.21
N GLU A 22 -0.70 4.15 11.48
CA GLU A 22 -2.01 4.14 10.82
C GLU A 22 -2.88 5.27 11.40
N CYS A 23 -3.27 6.22 10.55
CA CYS A 23 -4.43 7.08 10.80
C CYS A 23 -5.68 6.33 10.27
N PRO A 24 -6.83 6.31 10.97
CA PRO A 24 -7.94 5.44 10.59
C PRO A 24 -8.60 5.91 9.29
N LEU A 25 -8.69 5.02 8.30
CA LEU A 25 -9.47 5.21 7.09
C LEU A 25 -10.88 4.66 7.33
N GLU A 26 -11.88 5.53 7.40
CA GLU A 26 -13.30 5.14 7.39
C GLU A 26 -13.74 4.73 5.98
N ALA A 27 -14.43 3.59 5.91
CA ALA A 27 -15.01 3.05 4.68
C ALA A 27 -16.20 3.90 4.23
N TYR A 28 -16.21 4.28 2.96
CA TYR A 28 -17.32 4.94 2.30
C TYR A 28 -18.47 3.94 2.09
N GLY A 29 -19.46 3.95 2.99
CA GLY A 29 -20.68 3.15 2.89
C GLY A 29 -21.88 3.98 2.44
N GLY A 30 -22.50 3.60 1.32
CA GLY A 30 -23.74 4.17 0.84
C GLY A 30 -24.94 3.80 1.72
N SER A 31 -25.68 4.81 2.17
CA SER A 31 -27.00 4.65 2.80
C SER A 31 -28.08 4.76 1.73
N GLY A 32 -28.78 3.65 1.47
CA GLY A 32 -29.98 3.61 0.65
C GLY A 32 -31.19 4.09 1.45
N HIS A 33 -31.99 4.95 0.82
CA HIS A 33 -33.32 5.36 1.29
C HIS A 33 -34.29 4.17 1.35
N ALA A 34 -35.01 4.05 2.46
CA ALA A 34 -36.37 3.51 2.47
C ALA A 34 -37.21 4.35 3.46
N LYS A 35 -38.34 4.85 2.94
CA LYS A 35 -39.38 5.59 3.63
C LYS A 35 -40.00 4.72 4.73
N ASP A 36 -40.27 5.31 5.88
CA ASP A 36 -41.61 5.31 6.48
C ASP A 36 -41.66 6.32 7.66
N SER A 37 -42.67 7.19 7.61
CA SER A 37 -43.16 8.01 8.72
C SER A 37 -44.54 7.48 9.08
N PRO A 38 -45.01 7.59 10.34
CA PRO A 38 -45.60 8.87 10.76
C PRO A 38 -45.39 9.25 12.25
N LYS A 39 -45.45 10.57 12.48
CA LYS A 39 -46.08 11.35 13.61
C LYS A 39 -45.82 10.86 15.05
N ASN A 40 -45.47 11.70 16.03
CA ASN A 40 -45.99 13.03 16.35
C ASN A 40 -45.10 13.67 17.43
N ASP A 41 -45.09 15.00 17.48
CA ASP A 41 -44.96 15.89 18.64
C ASP A 41 -43.69 15.85 19.52
N SER A 42 -43.21 16.93 20.13
CA SER A 42 -43.28 18.40 20.00
C SER A 42 -42.40 18.91 21.17
N LEU A 43 -41.93 20.16 21.08
CA LEU A 43 -41.35 20.99 22.17
C LEU A 43 -39.85 20.75 22.45
N ASP A 44 -38.99 21.63 21.93
CA ASP A 44 -38.58 22.92 22.53
C ASP A 44 -37.51 22.75 23.60
N HIS A 45 -36.30 23.26 23.32
CA HIS A 45 -35.56 24.06 24.28
C HIS A 45 -34.51 24.94 23.56
N HIS A 46 -34.80 26.24 23.59
CA HIS A 46 -33.84 27.34 23.50
C HIS A 46 -32.61 27.07 24.38
N ARG A 47 -31.39 27.14 23.82
CA ARG A 47 -30.52 28.31 23.65
C ARG A 47 -29.91 28.85 24.95
N ASP A 48 -28.61 29.10 24.82
CA ASP A 48 -27.75 30.00 25.58
C ASP A 48 -27.24 29.51 26.94
N ALA A 49 -26.02 29.79 27.38
CA ALA A 49 -24.78 30.24 26.77
C ALA A 49 -23.73 30.25 27.90
N LYS A 50 -22.46 30.07 27.54
CA LYS A 50 -21.26 30.69 28.15
C LYS A 50 -21.13 30.69 29.68
N SER A 51 -20.08 30.04 30.18
CA SER A 51 -18.82 30.73 30.53
C SER A 51 -17.86 29.78 31.26
N THR A 52 -16.71 29.59 30.64
CA THR A 52 -15.41 29.21 31.22
C THR A 52 -14.88 30.29 32.18
N PRO A 53 -13.66 30.16 32.72
CA PRO A 53 -13.07 29.07 33.50
C PRO A 53 -12.39 29.66 34.76
N ASP A 54 -11.72 28.82 35.55
CA ASP A 54 -10.50 29.11 36.37
C ASP A 54 -10.54 28.31 37.68
N SER A 55 -9.44 27.94 38.32
CA SER A 55 -8.08 27.59 37.90
C SER A 55 -7.44 26.96 39.15
N ALA A 56 -6.42 26.15 38.93
CA ALA A 56 -5.27 25.94 39.81
C ALA A 56 -5.39 25.14 41.14
N ASN A 57 -4.52 24.11 41.21
CA ASN A 57 -3.52 23.85 42.28
C ASN A 57 -4.02 23.43 43.67
N MET A 58 -3.34 22.59 44.45
CA MET A 58 -2.19 21.70 44.29
C MET A 58 -2.12 20.90 45.60
N HIS A 59 -1.51 19.72 45.54
CA HIS A 59 -0.69 19.13 46.60
C HIS A 59 -1.28 18.56 47.91
N GLN A 60 -1.05 17.24 48.01
CA GLN A 60 -0.27 16.55 49.06
C GLN A 60 -0.94 16.02 50.33
N ARG A 61 -0.81 14.68 50.41
CA ARG A 61 -0.32 13.87 51.54
C ARG A 61 -1.21 13.64 52.78
N ARG A 62 -1.40 12.32 52.98
CA ARG A 62 -1.28 11.54 54.23
C ARG A 62 -2.49 11.50 55.18
N GLN A 63 -3.06 10.29 55.24
CA GLN A 63 -3.59 9.56 56.40
C GLN A 63 -2.86 9.89 57.74
N PRO A 64 -3.43 9.62 58.95
CA PRO A 64 -4.21 8.42 59.29
C PRO A 64 -5.32 8.51 60.37
N GLY A 65 -6.19 7.48 60.37
CA GLY A 65 -6.61 6.73 61.56
C GLY A 65 -7.68 7.30 62.50
N LYS A 66 -8.78 6.56 62.67
CA LYS A 66 -9.38 6.26 63.98
C LYS A 66 -10.28 5.02 63.92
N TYR A 67 -9.92 4.04 64.76
CA TYR A 67 -10.58 2.77 65.03
C TYR A 67 -11.61 2.88 66.15
N THR A 68 -12.50 1.86 66.25
CA THR A 68 -12.99 1.10 67.45
C THR A 68 -14.51 1.03 67.54
N TYR A 69 -15.14 -0.05 68.05
CA TYR A 69 -14.95 -1.52 68.09
C TYR A 69 -16.22 -2.05 68.79
N HIS A 70 -16.75 -3.21 68.40
CA HIS A 70 -17.53 -4.17 69.23
C HIS A 70 -17.68 -5.46 68.39
N ASP A 71 -16.85 -6.49 68.59
CA ASP A 71 -17.07 -7.70 69.41
C ASP A 71 -18.46 -8.36 69.22
N GLY A 72 -18.61 -9.64 68.84
CA GLY A 72 -17.64 -10.72 68.64
C GLY A 72 -18.36 -12.03 68.23
N VAL A 73 -17.55 -13.10 68.14
CA VAL A 73 -17.84 -14.53 67.95
C VAL A 73 -17.77 -15.06 66.50
N ALA A 74 -16.86 -16.03 66.34
CA ALA A 74 -16.28 -16.57 65.12
C ALA A 74 -17.18 -17.56 64.34
N PRO A 75 -16.93 -17.71 63.01
CA PRO A 75 -17.22 -18.95 62.32
C PRO A 75 -15.98 -19.59 61.69
N THR A 76 -15.91 -20.90 61.92
CA THR A 76 -15.11 -21.93 61.27
C THR A 76 -15.33 -21.94 59.74
N PHE A 77 -14.27 -22.20 58.97
CA PHE A 77 -14.26 -22.27 57.50
C PHE A 77 -15.28 -23.25 56.90
N PRO A 78 -15.87 -22.90 55.74
CA PRO A 78 -15.83 -23.83 54.61
C PRO A 78 -15.52 -23.16 53.24
N SER A 79 -14.73 -23.91 52.46
CA SER A 79 -14.50 -24.02 51.00
C SER A 79 -14.85 -22.90 49.99
N PRO A 80 -14.02 -22.71 48.93
CA PRO A 80 -14.23 -21.68 47.92
C PRO A 80 -15.40 -21.99 46.96
N ILE A 81 -16.21 -20.96 46.74
CA ILE A 81 -17.34 -20.90 45.82
C ILE A 81 -16.87 -21.15 44.38
N GLN A 82 -17.52 -22.12 43.75
CA GLN A 82 -17.39 -22.44 42.33
C GLN A 82 -17.86 -21.26 41.47
N VAL A 83 -17.00 -20.82 40.55
CA VAL A 83 -17.39 -19.91 39.46
C VAL A 83 -18.30 -20.69 38.52
N ALA A 84 -19.61 -20.46 38.63
CA ALA A 84 -20.59 -21.01 37.70
C ALA A 84 -20.41 -20.33 36.33
N THR A 85 -19.80 -21.05 35.39
CA THR A 85 -19.74 -20.68 33.98
C THR A 85 -21.16 -20.63 33.44
N ARG A 86 -21.65 -19.42 33.15
CA ARG A 86 -22.96 -19.17 32.55
C ARG A 86 -22.94 -19.74 31.13
N VAL A 87 -23.50 -20.94 30.96
CA VAL A 87 -23.70 -21.58 29.65
C VAL A 87 -24.69 -20.73 28.87
N LEU A 88 -24.21 -20.03 27.84
CA LEU A 88 -25.07 -19.40 26.83
C LEU A 88 -25.91 -20.50 26.18
N ALA A 89 -27.23 -20.28 26.10
CA ALA A 89 -28.13 -21.19 25.42
C ALA A 89 -27.64 -21.41 23.96
N PRO A 90 -27.59 -22.66 23.47
CA PRO A 90 -27.10 -22.93 22.12
C PRO A 90 -28.00 -22.25 21.10
N SER A 91 -27.38 -21.58 20.12
CA SER A 91 -28.03 -21.08 18.91
C SER A 91 -28.85 -22.20 18.26
N ALA A 92 -30.02 -21.89 17.70
CA ALA A 92 -30.90 -22.87 17.05
C ALA A 92 -30.25 -23.62 15.85
N ARG A 93 -29.05 -23.20 15.44
CA ARG A 93 -28.25 -23.81 14.36
C ARG A 93 -26.99 -24.54 14.86
N ALA A 94 -26.80 -24.67 16.17
CA ALA A 94 -25.58 -25.25 16.72
C ALA A 94 -25.53 -26.78 16.49
N MET A 95 -24.41 -27.27 15.99
CA MET A 95 -24.15 -28.69 15.75
C MET A 95 -23.51 -29.32 16.98
N HIS A 96 -23.91 -30.56 17.32
CA HIS A 96 -23.38 -31.29 18.47
C HIS A 96 -22.15 -32.12 18.10
N ILE A 97 -21.18 -32.18 19.03
CA ILE A 97 -20.00 -33.04 18.91
C ILE A 97 -20.32 -34.41 19.54
N PRO A 98 -20.26 -35.52 18.78
CA PRO A 98 -20.48 -36.86 19.33
C PRO A 98 -19.41 -37.23 20.37
N PRO A 99 -19.78 -37.72 21.57
CA PRO A 99 -18.82 -38.08 22.62
C PRO A 99 -17.97 -39.31 22.26
N ALA A 100 -18.41 -40.10 21.28
CA ALA A 100 -17.69 -41.28 20.80
C ALA A 100 -16.62 -40.95 19.74
N LEU A 101 -16.55 -39.70 19.25
CA LEU A 101 -15.50 -39.26 18.34
C LEU A 101 -14.26 -38.85 19.16
N PRO A 102 -13.10 -39.49 19.00
CA PRO A 102 -11.89 -39.16 19.76
C PRO A 102 -11.24 -37.89 19.20
N LEU A 103 -11.85 -36.73 19.46
CA LEU A 103 -11.28 -35.43 19.13
C LEU A 103 -10.30 -34.99 20.22
N SER A 104 -9.12 -34.53 19.80
CA SER A 104 -8.14 -33.94 20.71
C SER A 104 -8.66 -32.62 21.31
N LEU A 105 -8.06 -32.19 22.42
CA LEU A 105 -8.40 -30.90 23.05
C LEU A 105 -8.15 -29.73 22.07
N GLU A 106 -7.11 -29.85 21.23
CA GLU A 106 -6.80 -28.87 20.19
C GLU A 106 -7.88 -28.78 19.11
N GLN A 107 -8.42 -29.92 18.63
CA GLN A 107 -9.51 -29.94 17.64
C GLN A 107 -10.77 -29.27 18.19
N HIS A 108 -11.11 -29.53 19.45
CA HIS A 108 -12.25 -28.86 20.10
C HIS A 108 -12.06 -27.34 20.20
N GLN A 109 -10.88 -26.89 20.61
CA GLN A 109 -10.58 -25.46 20.68
C GLN A 109 -10.63 -24.82 19.30
N ARG A 110 -10.13 -25.50 18.28
CA ARG A 110 -10.15 -25.03 16.89
C ARG A 110 -11.58 -24.87 16.36
N LEU A 111 -12.45 -25.86 16.58
CA LEU A 111 -13.86 -25.81 16.19
C LEU A 111 -14.62 -24.65 16.83
N LEU A 112 -14.23 -24.21 18.03
CA LEU A 112 -14.84 -23.07 18.72
C LEU A 112 -14.21 -21.71 18.32
N ALA A 113 -12.91 -21.69 18.07
CA ALA A 113 -12.16 -20.45 17.84
C ALA A 113 -12.09 -20.03 16.36
N ALA A 114 -12.14 -20.96 15.41
CA ALA A 114 -12.01 -20.64 13.99
C ALA A 114 -13.18 -19.79 13.47
N LYS A 115 -12.92 -18.96 12.45
CA LYS A 115 -13.94 -18.10 11.85
C LYS A 115 -15.07 -18.92 11.22
N ARG A 116 -16.25 -18.32 11.11
CA ARG A 116 -17.43 -18.98 10.51
C ARG A 116 -17.42 -19.02 8.98
N TYR A 117 -16.89 -17.98 8.35
CA TYR A 117 -16.86 -17.81 6.89
C TYR A 117 -15.49 -18.17 6.33
N PRO A 118 -15.42 -18.68 5.08
CA PRO A 118 -14.15 -18.98 4.44
C PRO A 118 -13.33 -17.69 4.21
N PRO A 119 -12.01 -17.81 4.04
CA PRO A 119 -11.12 -16.66 3.84
C PRO A 119 -11.47 -15.81 2.62
N VAL A 120 -12.03 -16.45 1.59
CA VAL A 120 -12.45 -15.82 0.34
C VAL A 120 -13.97 -15.78 0.30
N THR A 121 -14.52 -14.57 0.30
CA THR A 121 -15.96 -14.26 0.23
C THR A 121 -16.21 -13.17 -0.80
N LYS A 122 -17.48 -13.00 -1.21
CA LYS A 122 -17.89 -11.88 -2.07
C LYS A 122 -17.50 -10.53 -1.46
N SER A 123 -17.72 -10.35 -0.15
CA SER A 123 -17.35 -9.12 0.56
C SER A 123 -15.84 -8.85 0.51
N THR A 124 -15.01 -9.87 0.72
CA THR A 124 -13.56 -9.72 0.68
C THR A 124 -13.05 -9.41 -0.73
N LEU A 125 -13.76 -9.87 -1.76
CA LEU A 125 -13.41 -9.64 -3.16
C LEU A 125 -14.03 -8.36 -3.75
N SER A 126 -14.93 -7.70 -3.02
CA SER A 126 -15.67 -6.53 -3.52
C SER A 126 -14.79 -5.31 -3.82
N GLU A 127 -13.63 -5.20 -3.19
CA GLU A 127 -12.65 -4.15 -3.47
C GLU A 127 -12.04 -4.28 -4.89
N LEU A 128 -12.15 -5.46 -5.49
CA LEU A 128 -11.74 -5.75 -6.87
C LEU A 128 -12.89 -5.54 -7.89
N ASP A 129 -14.05 -5.05 -7.46
CA ASP A 129 -15.15 -4.73 -8.36
C ASP A 129 -14.89 -3.41 -9.10
N LEU A 130 -15.43 -3.30 -10.32
CA LEU A 130 -15.20 -2.14 -11.19
C LEU A 130 -15.49 -0.78 -10.51
N PRO A 131 -16.58 -0.58 -9.73
CA PRO A 131 -16.80 0.69 -9.05
C PRO A 131 -15.71 1.06 -8.03
N CYS A 132 -15.20 0.06 -7.31
CA CYS A 132 -14.10 0.22 -6.35
C CYS A 132 -12.79 0.55 -7.08
N ILE A 133 -12.50 -0.15 -8.18
CA ILE A 133 -11.35 0.12 -9.05
C ILE A 133 -11.41 1.57 -9.57
N MET A 134 -12.55 2.00 -10.11
CA MET A 134 -12.74 3.34 -10.69
C MET A 134 -12.70 4.46 -9.65
N SER A 135 -12.98 4.19 -8.38
CA SER A 135 -12.92 5.20 -7.30
C SER A 135 -11.60 5.16 -6.51
N ASN A 136 -10.70 4.21 -6.81
CA ASN A 136 -9.45 4.05 -6.09
C ASN A 136 -8.42 5.12 -6.49
N ILE A 137 -8.12 6.03 -5.56
CA ILE A 137 -7.15 7.11 -5.76
C ILE A 137 -5.72 6.61 -6.00
N ASN A 138 -5.27 5.58 -5.26
CA ASN A 138 -3.92 5.03 -5.42
C ASN A 138 -3.77 4.42 -6.81
N LEU A 139 -4.77 3.67 -7.26
CA LEU A 139 -4.78 3.09 -8.60
C LEU A 139 -4.71 4.16 -9.69
N ARG A 140 -5.47 5.26 -9.55
CA ARG A 140 -5.45 6.37 -10.51
C ARG A 140 -4.10 7.06 -10.56
N MET A 141 -3.51 7.34 -9.39
CA MET A 141 -2.16 7.89 -9.30
C MET A 141 -1.14 6.95 -9.95
N ASP A 142 -1.14 5.67 -9.59
CA ASP A 142 -0.22 4.68 -10.13
C ASP A 142 -0.41 4.44 -11.63
N ALA A 143 -1.64 4.53 -12.14
CA ALA A 143 -1.93 4.42 -13.57
C ALA A 143 -1.25 5.52 -14.40
N ASN A 144 -0.94 6.69 -13.82
CA ASN A 144 -0.20 7.72 -14.54
C ASN A 144 1.28 7.33 -14.72
N PHE A 145 1.88 6.61 -13.76
CA PHE A 145 3.33 6.39 -13.72
C PHE A 145 3.77 4.96 -14.10
N ASP A 146 2.95 3.94 -13.80
CA ASP A 146 3.35 2.53 -13.88
C ASP A 146 2.54 1.80 -14.94
N ARG A 147 3.21 1.30 -15.99
CA ARG A 147 2.56 0.62 -17.13
C ARG A 147 2.04 -0.77 -16.79
N ASP A 148 2.78 -1.51 -15.96
CA ASP A 148 2.49 -2.90 -15.60
C ASP A 148 1.66 -2.99 -14.32
N LEU A 149 0.64 -2.15 -14.22
CA LEU A 149 -0.23 -2.07 -13.05
C LEU A 149 -1.14 -3.30 -13.00
N HIS A 150 -1.05 -4.06 -11.91
CA HIS A 150 -1.89 -5.21 -11.65
C HIS A 150 -2.05 -5.40 -10.13
N PHE A 151 -3.19 -5.92 -9.70
CA PHE A 151 -3.36 -6.47 -8.36
C PHE A 151 -2.56 -7.77 -8.21
N LYS A 152 -1.96 -7.92 -7.03
CA LYS A 152 -1.27 -9.12 -6.58
C LYS A 152 -1.81 -9.54 -5.20
N PRO A 153 -1.85 -10.84 -4.89
CA PRO A 153 -2.13 -11.30 -3.53
C PRO A 153 -1.11 -10.73 -2.54
N ASP A 154 -1.57 -10.04 -1.49
CA ASP A 154 -0.67 -9.53 -0.45
C ASP A 154 -0.36 -10.62 0.58
N LEU A 155 0.71 -11.38 0.28
CA LEU A 155 1.18 -12.51 1.10
C LEU A 155 2.33 -12.15 2.03
N GLN A 156 2.82 -10.91 1.96
CA GLN A 156 4.04 -10.49 2.66
C GLN A 156 3.73 -9.70 3.94
N GLY A 157 4.65 -9.78 4.89
CA GLY A 157 4.57 -9.07 6.17
C GLY A 157 3.60 -9.72 7.17
N GLU A 158 3.49 -9.07 8.33
CA GLU A 158 2.72 -9.57 9.48
C GLU A 158 1.22 -9.73 9.16
N LYS A 159 0.65 -8.82 8.35
CA LYS A 159 -0.74 -8.93 7.87
C LYS A 159 -0.93 -10.19 7.00
N GLY A 160 -0.01 -10.47 6.08
CA GLY A 160 -0.05 -11.67 5.23
C GLY A 160 0.14 -12.97 6.03
N GLU A 161 1.05 -12.96 7.01
CA GLU A 161 1.25 -14.07 7.95
C GLU A 161 -0.01 -14.37 8.77
N ARG A 162 -0.64 -13.33 9.32
CA ARG A 162 -1.88 -13.46 10.06
C ARG A 162 -3.01 -14.02 9.19
N LYS A 163 -3.18 -13.51 7.96
CA LYS A 163 -4.19 -14.03 7.00
C LYS A 163 -3.99 -15.51 6.71
N ARG A 164 -2.74 -15.95 6.48
CA ARG A 164 -2.42 -17.35 6.20
C ARG A 164 -2.74 -18.26 7.39
N LYS A 165 -2.44 -17.80 8.60
CA LYS A 165 -2.75 -18.53 9.83
C LYS A 165 -4.27 -18.68 10.01
N GLU A 166 -5.02 -17.58 9.87
CA GLU A 166 -6.49 -17.63 9.97
C GLU A 166 -7.12 -18.55 8.91
N ALA A 167 -6.60 -18.53 7.67
CA ALA A 167 -7.05 -19.42 6.62
C ALA A 167 -6.75 -20.89 6.93
N HIS A 168 -5.56 -21.18 7.44
CA HIS A 168 -5.18 -22.52 7.88
C HIS A 168 -6.11 -23.03 8.98
N ASP A 169 -6.33 -22.22 10.02
CA ASP A 169 -7.20 -22.59 11.15
C ASP A 169 -8.66 -22.84 10.72
N TYR A 170 -9.15 -22.07 9.74
CA TYR A 170 -10.47 -22.30 9.13
C TYR A 170 -10.55 -23.65 8.41
N TRP A 171 -9.59 -23.97 7.53
CA TRP A 171 -9.62 -25.21 6.76
C TRP A 171 -9.45 -26.44 7.67
N GLU A 172 -8.58 -26.37 8.66
CA GLU A 172 -8.45 -27.45 9.65
C GLU A 172 -9.74 -27.66 10.45
N ALA A 173 -10.41 -26.58 10.88
CA ALA A 173 -11.71 -26.68 11.53
C ALA A 173 -12.80 -27.27 10.61
N MET A 174 -12.73 -26.98 9.30
CA MET A 174 -13.64 -27.55 8.30
C MET A 174 -13.45 -29.07 8.17
N ALA A 175 -12.21 -29.56 8.24
CA ALA A 175 -11.93 -30.98 8.16
C ALA A 175 -12.51 -31.71 9.37
N ASP A 176 -12.30 -31.15 10.57
CA ASP A 176 -12.89 -31.64 11.81
C ASP A 176 -14.43 -31.65 11.73
N GLU A 177 -15.05 -30.58 11.19
CA GLU A 177 -16.51 -30.48 11.00
C GLU A 177 -17.05 -31.52 10.02
N ILE A 178 -16.38 -31.77 8.89
CA ILE A 178 -16.78 -32.81 7.93
C ILE A 178 -16.67 -34.20 8.56
N THR A 179 -15.66 -34.46 9.37
CA THR A 179 -15.54 -35.72 10.13
C THR A 179 -16.72 -35.89 11.10
N ILE A 180 -17.18 -34.81 11.74
CA ILE A 180 -18.36 -34.85 12.61
C ILE A 180 -19.63 -35.15 11.80
N TYR A 181 -19.82 -34.57 10.62
CA TYR A 181 -20.95 -34.89 9.74
C TYR A 181 -20.97 -36.36 9.29
N ALA A 182 -19.80 -36.99 9.15
CA ALA A 182 -19.69 -38.41 8.81
C ALA A 182 -20.04 -39.34 9.98
N PHE A 183 -20.09 -38.84 11.22
CA PHE A 183 -20.34 -39.64 12.42
C PHE A 183 -21.82 -39.55 12.85
N VAL A 184 -22.57 -40.64 12.68
CA VAL A 184 -23.96 -40.75 13.11
C VAL A 184 -24.00 -41.07 14.62
N SER A 185 -24.54 -40.18 15.46
CA SER A 185 -24.77 -40.51 16.87
C SER A 185 -25.95 -39.76 17.50
N ASP A 186 -26.75 -40.50 18.27
CA ASP A 186 -27.94 -40.03 19.00
C ASP A 186 -27.64 -39.57 20.44
N ASN A 187 -26.37 -39.48 20.86
CA ASN A 187 -26.01 -39.05 22.22
C ASN A 187 -25.18 -37.76 22.23
N LEU A 188 -25.67 -36.79 23.01
CA LEU A 188 -25.29 -35.38 22.90
C LEU A 188 -24.18 -34.97 23.89
N SER A 189 -23.22 -34.19 23.39
CA SER A 189 -22.37 -33.28 24.17
C SER A 189 -22.24 -31.95 23.40
N ARG A 190 -21.33 -31.08 23.88
CA ARG A 190 -21.02 -29.69 23.48
C ARG A 190 -21.34 -29.32 22.01
N THR A 191 -21.79 -28.08 21.82
CA THR A 191 -22.21 -27.55 20.52
C THR A 191 -21.21 -26.55 19.91
N PHE A 192 -21.13 -26.48 18.59
CA PHE A 192 -20.41 -25.44 17.83
C PHE A 192 -21.28 -24.89 16.69
N GLU A 193 -20.95 -23.72 16.14
CA GLU A 193 -21.65 -23.21 14.95
C GLU A 193 -21.10 -23.86 13.67
N PRO A 194 -21.93 -24.52 12.84
CA PRO A 194 -21.47 -25.14 11.60
C PRO A 194 -21.09 -24.09 10.56
N ARG A 195 -19.98 -24.33 9.88
CA ARG A 195 -19.38 -23.47 8.86
C ARG A 195 -19.74 -23.92 7.45
N LEU A 196 -20.01 -25.22 7.26
CA LEU A 196 -20.25 -25.82 5.96
C LEU A 196 -21.42 -25.17 5.17
N PRO A 197 -22.58 -24.85 5.79
CA PRO A 197 -23.65 -24.14 5.08
C PRO A 197 -23.20 -22.75 4.59
N ALA A 198 -22.54 -21.99 5.45
CA ALA A 198 -22.04 -20.65 5.13
C ALA A 198 -20.95 -20.69 4.03
N MET A 199 -20.16 -21.78 3.98
CA MET A 199 -19.20 -22.01 2.91
C MET A 199 -19.90 -22.21 1.56
N PHE A 200 -20.96 -23.02 1.48
CA PHE A 200 -21.71 -23.21 0.23
C PHE A 200 -22.45 -21.94 -0.21
N GLU A 201 -23.05 -21.20 0.73
CA GLU A 201 -23.64 -19.87 0.46
C GLU A 201 -22.58 -18.94 -0.14
N THR A 202 -21.40 -18.88 0.49
CA THR A 202 -20.30 -18.04 0.02
C THR A 202 -19.79 -18.47 -1.36
N LEU A 203 -19.65 -19.78 -1.61
CA LEU A 203 -19.26 -20.31 -2.90
C LEU A 203 -20.23 -19.87 -4.00
N GLN A 204 -21.54 -19.97 -3.74
CA GLN A 204 -22.59 -19.55 -4.65
C GLN A 204 -22.50 -18.05 -4.97
N ASP A 205 -22.33 -17.22 -3.94
CA ASP A 205 -22.23 -15.75 -4.08
C ASP A 205 -20.99 -15.31 -4.86
N VAL A 206 -19.84 -15.95 -4.59
CA VAL A 206 -18.59 -15.66 -5.30
C VAL A 206 -18.69 -16.09 -6.76
N LEU A 207 -19.21 -17.29 -7.05
CA LEU A 207 -19.40 -17.76 -8.43
C LEU A 207 -20.32 -16.85 -9.23
N LYS A 208 -21.48 -16.45 -8.66
CA LYS A 208 -22.40 -15.49 -9.31
C LYS A 208 -21.73 -14.15 -9.64
N SER A 209 -20.75 -13.72 -8.84
CA SER A 209 -20.00 -12.49 -9.09
C SER A 209 -18.90 -12.62 -10.17
N LEU A 210 -18.59 -13.85 -10.57
CA LEU A 210 -17.51 -14.19 -11.50
C LEU A 210 -18.02 -14.66 -12.86
N VAL A 211 -19.13 -15.40 -12.89
CA VAL A 211 -19.70 -15.95 -14.13
C VAL A 211 -20.81 -15.04 -14.68
N PRO A 212 -21.06 -15.06 -16.01
CA PRO A 212 -22.12 -14.30 -16.62
C PRO A 212 -23.51 -14.71 -16.13
N GLU A 213 -24.49 -13.79 -16.24
CA GLU A 213 -25.88 -13.98 -15.74
C GLU A 213 -26.56 -15.24 -16.29
N ARG A 214 -26.23 -15.64 -17.53
CA ARG A 214 -26.78 -16.86 -18.16
C ARG A 214 -26.50 -18.15 -17.37
N ASP A 215 -25.40 -18.18 -16.62
CA ASP A 215 -24.95 -19.36 -15.86
C ASP A 215 -25.44 -19.33 -14.41
N HIS A 216 -26.03 -18.21 -13.96
CA HIS A 216 -26.54 -18.07 -12.58
C HIS A 216 -27.60 -19.10 -12.21
N PRO A 217 -28.58 -19.45 -13.08
CA PRO A 217 -29.57 -20.49 -12.75
C PRO A 217 -28.91 -21.85 -12.48
N ALA A 218 -27.92 -22.23 -13.29
CA ALA A 218 -27.19 -23.48 -13.11
C ALA A 218 -26.40 -23.48 -11.78
N VAL A 219 -25.80 -22.35 -11.42
CA VAL A 219 -25.09 -22.19 -10.13
C VAL A 219 -26.05 -22.32 -8.95
N VAL A 220 -27.24 -21.70 -9.01
CA VAL A 220 -28.23 -21.78 -7.93
C VAL A 220 -28.75 -23.21 -7.77
N GLN A 221 -29.06 -23.89 -8.87
CA GLN A 221 -29.62 -25.24 -8.86
C GLN A 221 -28.62 -26.28 -8.35
N ASN A 222 -27.37 -26.24 -8.81
CA ASN A 222 -26.35 -27.23 -8.42
C ASN A 222 -25.74 -26.96 -7.04
N LEU A 223 -25.83 -25.71 -6.54
CA LEU A 223 -25.37 -25.32 -5.20
C LEU A 223 -26.53 -24.88 -4.31
N GLU A 224 -27.66 -25.61 -4.36
CA GLU A 224 -28.77 -25.38 -3.44
C GLU A 224 -28.40 -25.88 -2.03
N VAL A 225 -28.05 -24.93 -1.15
CA VAL A 225 -27.47 -25.21 0.18
C VAL A 225 -28.35 -26.14 1.01
N THR A 226 -29.67 -25.93 1.01
CA THR A 226 -30.61 -26.77 1.74
C THR A 226 -30.56 -28.23 1.29
N LEU A 227 -30.53 -28.46 -0.04
CA LEU A 227 -30.47 -29.80 -0.61
C LEU A 227 -29.11 -30.46 -0.34
N LEU A 228 -28.01 -29.73 -0.52
CA LEU A 228 -26.66 -30.21 -0.24
C LEU A 228 -26.52 -30.63 1.22
N MET A 229 -27.00 -29.82 2.16
CA MET A 229 -26.94 -30.15 3.58
C MET A 229 -27.81 -31.37 3.93
N GLN A 230 -28.98 -31.53 3.30
CA GLN A 230 -29.80 -32.74 3.46
C GLN A 230 -29.09 -33.99 2.95
N GLN A 231 -28.41 -33.90 1.81
CA GLN A 231 -27.65 -35.02 1.23
C GLN A 231 -26.45 -35.39 2.10
N ILE A 232 -25.76 -34.39 2.68
CA ILE A 232 -24.65 -34.60 3.63
C ILE A 232 -25.13 -35.30 4.89
N GLN A 233 -26.20 -34.83 5.51
CA GLN A 233 -26.77 -35.43 6.73
C GLN A 233 -27.20 -36.88 6.53
N LYS A 234 -27.63 -37.24 5.32
CA LYS A 234 -28.01 -38.61 4.95
C LYS A 234 -26.85 -39.45 4.41
N GLY A 235 -25.65 -38.87 4.26
CA GLY A 235 -24.47 -39.56 3.72
C GLY A 235 -24.58 -39.94 2.24
N VAL A 236 -25.41 -39.24 1.45
CA VAL A 236 -25.68 -39.56 0.03
C VAL A 236 -25.18 -38.50 -0.96
N LEU A 237 -24.46 -37.48 -0.50
CA LEU A 237 -23.93 -36.42 -1.36
C LEU A 237 -22.84 -36.98 -2.31
N ASP A 238 -23.04 -36.82 -3.62
CA ASP A 238 -22.00 -37.04 -4.61
C ASP A 238 -21.09 -35.80 -4.73
N MET A 239 -20.11 -35.70 -3.84
CA MET A 239 -19.17 -34.59 -3.83
C MET A 239 -18.24 -34.60 -5.07
N VAL A 240 -17.98 -35.77 -5.66
CA VAL A 240 -17.13 -35.90 -6.86
C VAL A 240 -17.87 -35.37 -8.09
N GLY A 241 -19.17 -35.63 -8.20
CA GLY A 241 -20.04 -35.06 -9.22
C GLY A 241 -20.10 -33.54 -9.13
N VAL A 242 -20.34 -32.99 -7.93
CA VAL A 242 -20.32 -31.52 -7.70
C VAL A 242 -18.98 -30.91 -8.08
N ALA A 243 -17.86 -31.53 -7.68
CA ALA A 243 -16.51 -31.07 -8.03
C ALA A 243 -16.25 -31.10 -9.54
N SER A 244 -16.72 -32.14 -10.23
CA SER A 244 -16.53 -32.29 -11.68
C SER A 244 -17.34 -31.25 -12.46
N TRP A 245 -18.58 -30.97 -12.02
CA TRP A 245 -19.39 -29.88 -12.57
C TRP A 245 -18.75 -28.51 -12.33
N LEU A 246 -18.28 -28.24 -11.10
CA LEU A 246 -17.54 -27.00 -10.78
C LEU A 246 -16.29 -26.85 -11.65
N ALA A 247 -15.53 -27.92 -11.86
CA ALA A 247 -14.35 -27.88 -12.73
C ALA A 247 -14.72 -27.55 -14.18
N ALA A 248 -15.79 -28.13 -14.71
CA ALA A 248 -16.27 -27.80 -16.07
C ALA A 248 -16.70 -26.33 -16.20
N LEU A 249 -17.44 -25.82 -15.20
CA LEU A 249 -17.83 -24.41 -15.13
C LEU A 249 -16.60 -23.49 -15.07
N LEU A 250 -15.63 -23.80 -14.20
CA LEU A 250 -14.42 -23.01 -14.05
C LEU A 250 -13.57 -23.00 -15.32
N LYS A 251 -13.35 -24.15 -15.99
CA LYS A 251 -12.61 -24.22 -17.25
C LYS A 251 -13.27 -23.43 -18.39
N THR A 252 -14.59 -23.26 -18.33
CA THR A 252 -15.34 -22.46 -19.31
C THR A 252 -15.09 -20.95 -19.16
N HIS A 253 -14.85 -20.48 -17.94
CA HIS A 253 -14.77 -19.03 -17.62
C HIS A 253 -13.39 -18.56 -17.15
N CYS A 254 -12.49 -19.45 -16.76
CA CYS A 254 -11.14 -19.13 -16.31
C CYS A 254 -10.13 -19.08 -17.47
N ALA A 255 -8.93 -18.54 -17.20
CA ALA A 255 -7.81 -18.65 -18.12
C ALA A 255 -7.33 -20.12 -18.24
N PRO A 256 -6.97 -20.62 -19.44
CA PRO A 256 -6.60 -22.03 -19.65
C PRO A 256 -5.46 -22.54 -18.76
N MET A 257 -4.55 -21.65 -18.36
CA MET A 257 -3.47 -21.98 -17.42
C MET A 257 -3.96 -22.39 -16.01
N ARG A 258 -5.23 -22.17 -15.68
CA ARG A 258 -5.85 -22.55 -14.40
C ARG A 258 -6.52 -23.92 -14.46
N ASP A 259 -6.66 -24.53 -15.63
CA ASP A 259 -7.36 -25.80 -15.81
C ASP A 259 -6.72 -26.93 -14.99
N GLU A 260 -5.39 -26.93 -14.87
CA GLU A 260 -4.65 -27.89 -14.04
C GLU A 260 -5.05 -27.82 -12.56
N TRP A 261 -5.42 -26.63 -12.06
CA TRP A 261 -5.85 -26.45 -10.67
C TRP A 261 -7.26 -27.01 -10.48
N ALA A 262 -8.14 -26.82 -11.45
CA ALA A 262 -9.48 -27.42 -11.45
C ALA A 262 -9.39 -28.96 -11.48
N ASP A 263 -8.48 -29.51 -12.28
CA ASP A 263 -8.24 -30.97 -12.30
C ASP A 263 -7.64 -31.47 -10.99
N LYS A 264 -6.72 -30.72 -10.39
CA LYS A 264 -6.16 -31.02 -9.07
C LYS A 264 -7.24 -31.04 -7.98
N MET A 265 -8.12 -30.03 -7.97
CA MET A 265 -9.27 -29.96 -7.05
C MET A 265 -10.13 -31.23 -7.15
N VAL A 266 -10.52 -31.64 -8.36
CA VAL A 266 -11.33 -32.86 -8.57
C VAL A 266 -10.59 -34.10 -8.09
N LYS A 267 -9.28 -34.23 -8.39
CA LYS A 267 -8.46 -35.35 -7.92
C LYS A 267 -8.37 -35.42 -6.40
N GLN A 268 -8.20 -34.29 -5.72
CA GLN A 268 -8.16 -34.21 -4.26
C GLN A 268 -9.51 -34.63 -3.66
N ILE A 269 -10.63 -34.09 -4.14
CA ILE A 269 -11.96 -34.44 -3.65
C ILE A 269 -12.27 -35.93 -3.90
N ARG A 270 -11.95 -36.45 -5.09
CA ARG A 270 -12.11 -37.87 -5.42
C ARG A 270 -11.33 -38.76 -4.47
N SER A 271 -10.03 -38.51 -4.33
CA SER A 271 -9.16 -39.28 -3.43
C SER A 271 -9.65 -39.22 -1.98
N GLY A 272 -10.10 -38.04 -1.51
CA GLY A 272 -10.67 -37.89 -0.18
C GLY A 272 -11.99 -38.65 0.01
N SER A 273 -12.85 -38.68 -1.00
CA SER A 273 -14.09 -39.47 -0.98
C SER A 273 -13.84 -40.98 -1.00
N GLU A 274 -12.90 -41.45 -1.82
CA GLU A 274 -12.54 -42.88 -1.92
C GLU A 274 -11.84 -43.39 -0.65
N SER A 275 -10.98 -42.57 -0.04
CA SER A 275 -10.25 -42.90 1.19
C SER A 275 -10.97 -42.51 2.49
N GLN A 276 -12.16 -41.91 2.40
CA GLN A 276 -12.92 -41.36 3.54
C GLN A 276 -12.08 -40.41 4.40
N ASN A 277 -11.23 -39.60 3.77
CA ASN A 277 -10.35 -38.65 4.42
C ASN A 277 -10.87 -37.21 4.27
N SER A 278 -11.42 -36.65 5.36
CA SER A 278 -11.98 -35.30 5.40
C SER A 278 -10.94 -34.21 5.06
N HIS A 279 -9.68 -34.34 5.49
CA HIS A 279 -8.64 -33.35 5.18
C HIS A 279 -8.36 -33.28 3.68
N GLN A 280 -8.39 -34.41 2.99
CA GLN A 280 -8.14 -34.44 1.55
C GLN A 280 -9.29 -33.79 0.75
N ILE A 281 -10.54 -33.95 1.20
CA ILE A 281 -11.70 -33.24 0.65
C ILE A 281 -11.54 -31.72 0.85
N VAL A 282 -11.13 -31.31 2.06
CA VAL A 282 -10.89 -29.90 2.39
C VAL A 282 -9.76 -29.29 1.56
N GLU A 283 -8.67 -30.01 1.30
CA GLU A 283 -7.61 -29.51 0.41
C GLU A 283 -8.13 -29.27 -1.02
N GLY A 284 -9.09 -30.06 -1.47
CA GLY A 284 -9.84 -29.79 -2.70
C GLY A 284 -10.68 -28.51 -2.61
N LEU A 285 -11.46 -28.33 -1.55
CA LEU A 285 -12.25 -27.10 -1.32
C LEU A 285 -11.36 -25.85 -1.21
N LYS A 286 -10.22 -25.95 -0.53
CA LYS A 286 -9.21 -24.90 -0.45
C LYS A 286 -8.66 -24.54 -1.83
N THR A 287 -8.38 -25.55 -2.66
CA THR A 287 -7.96 -25.34 -4.07
C THR A 287 -9.06 -24.64 -4.88
N LEU A 288 -10.34 -25.01 -4.69
CA LEU A 288 -11.49 -24.33 -5.30
C LEU A 288 -11.50 -22.84 -4.97
N PHE A 289 -11.46 -22.47 -3.68
CA PHE A 289 -11.49 -21.05 -3.28
C PHE A 289 -10.25 -20.28 -3.74
N ALA A 290 -9.09 -20.92 -3.83
CA ALA A 290 -7.89 -20.32 -4.43
C ALA A 290 -8.07 -20.03 -5.94
N ILE A 291 -8.77 -20.89 -6.68
CA ILE A 291 -9.13 -20.63 -8.08
C ILE A 291 -10.08 -19.43 -8.18
N LEU A 292 -11.09 -19.34 -7.33
CA LEU A 292 -12.06 -18.22 -7.34
C LEU A 292 -11.39 -16.87 -7.05
N GLU A 293 -10.49 -16.82 -6.07
CA GLU A 293 -9.70 -15.62 -5.78
C GLU A 293 -8.82 -15.23 -6.97
N ALA A 294 -8.13 -16.20 -7.57
CA ALA A 294 -7.30 -15.97 -8.75
C ALA A 294 -8.12 -15.48 -9.94
N MET A 295 -9.29 -16.08 -10.19
CA MET A 295 -10.20 -15.68 -11.26
C MET A 295 -10.68 -14.24 -11.06
N LYS A 296 -11.02 -13.84 -9.83
CA LYS A 296 -11.40 -12.45 -9.55
C LYS A 296 -10.25 -11.48 -9.82
N LEU A 297 -9.04 -11.83 -9.41
CA LEU A 297 -7.84 -11.04 -9.68
C LEU A 297 -7.58 -10.92 -11.19
N ASP A 298 -7.76 -11.99 -11.96
CA ASP A 298 -7.60 -11.98 -13.42
C ASP A 298 -8.62 -11.02 -14.07
N VAL A 299 -9.88 -11.06 -13.65
CA VAL A 299 -10.94 -10.13 -14.10
C VAL A 299 -10.58 -8.68 -13.75
N ALA A 300 -10.19 -8.40 -12.50
CA ALA A 300 -9.82 -7.06 -12.06
C ALA A 300 -8.58 -6.52 -12.81
N ASN A 301 -7.58 -7.36 -13.04
CA ASN A 301 -6.38 -7.01 -13.80
C ASN A 301 -6.68 -6.75 -15.27
N HIS A 302 -7.58 -7.52 -15.88
CA HIS A 302 -8.07 -7.23 -17.21
C HIS A 302 -8.81 -5.88 -17.25
N GLN A 303 -9.67 -5.60 -16.26
CA GLN A 303 -10.39 -4.34 -16.13
C GLN A 303 -9.44 -3.13 -16.00
N ILE A 304 -8.41 -3.22 -15.16
CA ILE A 304 -7.40 -2.15 -15.05
C ILE A 304 -6.78 -1.84 -16.41
N ARG A 305 -6.41 -2.88 -17.17
CA ARG A 305 -5.80 -2.69 -18.50
C ARG A 305 -6.79 -2.08 -19.50
N ALA A 306 -8.04 -2.56 -19.49
CA ALA A 306 -9.08 -2.08 -20.38
C ALA A 306 -9.47 -0.62 -20.12
N PHE A 307 -9.55 -0.22 -18.85
CA PHE A 307 -9.97 1.12 -18.43
C PHE A 307 -8.81 2.08 -18.14
N ARG A 308 -7.56 1.66 -18.37
CA ARG A 308 -6.36 2.45 -18.05
C ARG A 308 -6.40 3.86 -18.66
N VAL A 309 -6.77 3.97 -19.93
CA VAL A 309 -6.83 5.26 -20.63
C VAL A 309 -7.82 6.19 -19.95
N LEU A 310 -9.03 5.70 -19.65
CA LEU A 310 -10.04 6.46 -18.94
C LEU A 310 -9.57 6.89 -17.54
N LEU A 311 -8.93 5.99 -16.79
CA LEU A 311 -8.39 6.31 -15.46
C LEU A 311 -7.38 7.46 -15.52
N ILE A 312 -6.49 7.46 -16.52
CA ILE A 312 -5.47 8.50 -16.71
C ILE A 312 -6.09 9.83 -17.14
N GLU A 313 -6.94 9.82 -18.17
CA GLU A 313 -7.58 11.04 -18.68
C GLU A 313 -8.45 11.73 -17.62
N ASP A 314 -9.16 10.94 -16.83
CA ASP A 314 -10.04 11.41 -15.74
C ASP A 314 -9.29 11.67 -14.42
N THR A 315 -7.95 11.50 -14.37
CA THR A 315 -7.20 11.64 -13.10
C THR A 315 -7.32 13.05 -12.50
N VAL A 316 -7.06 14.09 -13.29
CA VAL A 316 -7.07 15.49 -12.79
C VAL A 316 -8.44 15.91 -12.24
N PRO A 317 -9.56 15.82 -12.99
CA PRO A 317 -10.86 16.22 -12.48
C PRO A 317 -11.28 15.38 -11.25
N PHE A 318 -11.02 14.07 -11.27
CA PHE A 318 -11.29 13.19 -10.13
C PHE A 318 -10.55 13.65 -8.86
N LEU A 319 -9.24 13.90 -8.96
CA LEU A 319 -8.44 14.32 -7.81
C LEU A 319 -8.88 15.70 -7.29
N GLN A 320 -9.24 16.62 -8.18
CA GLN A 320 -9.72 17.93 -7.77
C GLN A 320 -11.02 17.83 -6.95
N GLU A 321 -11.97 17.00 -7.39
CA GLU A 321 -13.22 16.78 -6.66
C GLU A 321 -12.97 16.04 -5.33
N TYR A 322 -12.15 14.99 -5.36
CA TYR A 322 -11.78 14.22 -4.18
C TYR A 322 -11.17 15.10 -3.09
N PHE A 323 -10.16 15.91 -3.43
CA PHE A 323 -9.49 16.77 -2.45
C PHE A 323 -10.36 17.92 -2.00
N ARG A 324 -11.20 18.49 -2.87
CA ARG A 324 -12.16 19.51 -2.46
C ARG A 324 -13.13 18.98 -1.40
N GLY A 325 -13.74 17.81 -1.65
CA GLY A 325 -14.63 17.18 -0.68
C GLY A 325 -13.92 16.79 0.62
N LYS A 326 -12.61 16.48 0.57
CA LYS A 326 -11.82 16.16 1.77
C LYS A 326 -11.48 17.41 2.60
N ILE A 327 -11.18 18.53 1.94
CA ILE A 327 -10.93 19.83 2.59
C ILE A 327 -12.23 20.37 3.20
N GLU A 328 -13.36 20.27 2.51
CA GLU A 328 -14.67 20.71 3.01
C GLU A 328 -15.12 19.97 4.28
N ARG A 329 -14.65 18.73 4.46
CA ARG A 329 -14.92 17.89 5.64
C ARG A 329 -13.87 18.02 6.75
N ASP A 330 -12.92 18.96 6.62
CA ASP A 330 -11.79 19.16 7.54
C ASP A 330 -10.90 17.92 7.78
N ASN A 331 -10.85 17.03 6.78
CA ASN A 331 -10.11 15.77 6.85
C ASN A 331 -8.74 15.82 6.15
N PHE A 332 -8.27 17.01 5.76
CA PHE A 332 -6.99 17.19 5.05
C PHE A 332 -6.41 18.58 5.28
N CYS A 333 -5.23 18.67 5.90
CA CYS A 333 -4.61 19.93 6.28
C CYS A 333 -3.77 20.47 5.11
N VAL A 334 -4.20 21.60 4.53
CA VAL A 334 -3.55 22.19 3.34
C VAL A 334 -2.76 23.45 3.66
N GLU A 335 -2.94 24.01 4.85
CA GLU A 335 -2.41 25.29 5.29
C GLU A 335 -0.89 25.27 5.37
N THR A 336 -0.31 24.14 5.78
CA THR A 336 1.14 23.93 5.86
C THR A 336 1.75 23.91 4.45
N SER A 337 1.14 23.18 3.52
CA SER A 337 1.53 23.16 2.10
C SER A 337 1.39 24.53 1.43
N ARG A 338 0.32 25.28 1.76
CA ARG A 338 0.11 26.64 1.23
C ARG A 338 1.20 27.59 1.71
N ARG A 339 1.45 27.60 3.03
CA ARG A 339 2.50 28.43 3.63
C ARG A 339 3.87 28.11 3.03
N TRP A 340 4.20 26.84 2.90
CA TRP A 340 5.44 26.41 2.25
C TRP A 340 5.61 26.99 0.84
N TYR A 341 4.57 26.96 0.01
CA TYR A 341 4.62 27.52 -1.34
C TYR A 341 4.73 29.05 -1.36
N LEU A 342 3.97 29.74 -0.49
CA LEU A 342 4.05 31.20 -0.35
C LEU A 342 5.45 31.64 0.12
N ASP A 343 6.06 30.90 1.06
CA ASP A 343 7.42 31.17 1.53
C ASP A 343 8.47 31.01 0.41
N LEU A 344 8.28 30.06 -0.52
CA LEU A 344 9.12 29.95 -1.72
C LEU A 344 8.96 31.17 -2.61
N ARG A 345 7.72 31.56 -2.89
CA ARG A 345 7.37 32.72 -3.70
C ARG A 345 7.99 34.00 -3.13
N ASP A 346 7.81 34.24 -1.83
CA ASP A 346 8.29 35.45 -1.16
C ASP A 346 9.82 35.49 -1.07
N ARG A 347 10.48 34.34 -0.89
CA ARG A 347 11.95 34.24 -0.95
C ARG A 347 12.48 34.61 -2.33
N GLU A 348 11.84 34.14 -3.40
CA GLU A 348 12.30 34.42 -4.76
C GLU A 348 12.00 35.86 -5.17
N LEU A 349 10.85 36.41 -4.78
CA LEU A 349 10.52 37.82 -4.98
C LEU A 349 11.53 38.75 -4.30
N ARG A 350 12.03 38.40 -3.10
CA ARG A 350 13.10 39.16 -2.44
C ARG A 350 14.45 39.08 -3.16
N ARG A 351 14.71 38.01 -3.90
CA ARG A 351 15.94 37.82 -4.68
C ARG A 351 15.90 38.54 -6.03
N MET A 352 14.71 38.72 -6.61
CA MET A 352 14.56 39.34 -7.92
C MET A 352 14.62 40.86 -7.85
N SER A 353 15.56 41.46 -8.58
CA SER A 353 15.71 42.92 -8.68
C SER A 353 14.71 43.58 -9.65
N LYS A 354 14.04 42.82 -10.54
CA LYS A 354 13.02 43.33 -11.49
C LYS A 354 11.91 42.28 -11.74
N PRO A 355 10.62 42.61 -11.53
CA PRO A 355 9.49 41.68 -11.72
C PRO A 355 9.02 41.45 -13.17
N ALA A 356 9.72 42.00 -14.17
CA ALA A 356 9.28 42.01 -15.57
C ALA A 356 9.42 40.66 -16.32
N GLN A 357 9.88 39.58 -15.66
CA GLN A 357 10.17 38.26 -16.26
C GLN A 357 9.23 37.14 -15.78
N MET A 358 8.10 37.49 -15.14
CA MET A 358 7.15 36.49 -14.63
C MET A 358 6.26 35.98 -15.77
N ASP A 359 6.72 34.94 -16.47
CA ASP A 359 5.88 34.20 -17.43
C ASP A 359 4.86 33.31 -16.70
N GLY A 360 3.92 32.71 -17.44
CA GLY A 360 2.94 31.76 -16.87
C GLY A 360 3.57 30.49 -16.30
N PHE A 361 4.86 30.23 -16.58
CA PHE A 361 5.61 29.10 -16.05
C PHE A 361 6.28 29.42 -14.70
N TRP A 362 6.46 30.69 -14.37
CA TRP A 362 7.12 31.12 -13.13
C TRP A 362 6.51 30.48 -11.86
N PRO A 363 5.17 30.44 -11.65
CA PRO A 363 4.60 29.83 -10.45
C PRO A 363 4.95 28.35 -10.27
N ILE A 364 4.92 27.56 -11.34
CA ILE A 364 5.27 26.12 -11.29
C ILE A 364 6.79 25.94 -11.16
N SER A 365 7.60 26.85 -11.71
CA SER A 365 9.06 26.81 -11.53
C SER A 365 9.48 26.91 -10.06
N LEU A 366 8.75 27.67 -9.24
CA LEU A 366 8.96 27.75 -7.80
C LEU A 366 8.67 26.42 -7.10
N LEU A 367 7.59 25.74 -7.51
CA LEU A 367 7.23 24.42 -6.99
C LEU A 367 8.37 23.43 -7.25
N PHE A 368 8.85 23.37 -8.49
CA PHE A 368 9.99 22.53 -8.85
C PHE A 368 11.25 22.89 -8.07
N GLY A 369 11.57 24.18 -7.92
CA GLY A 369 12.68 24.64 -7.07
C GLY A 369 12.57 24.12 -5.64
N GLY A 370 11.40 24.25 -5.03
CA GLY A 370 11.13 23.76 -3.67
C GLY A 370 11.20 22.24 -3.54
N ILE A 371 10.66 21.50 -4.51
CA ILE A 371 10.77 20.02 -4.53
C ILE A 371 12.24 19.62 -4.67
N THR A 372 12.97 20.22 -5.60
CA THR A 372 14.40 19.94 -5.82
C THR A 372 15.21 20.20 -4.54
N ASP A 373 14.90 21.25 -3.80
CA ASP A 373 15.56 21.52 -2.52
C ASP A 373 15.30 20.37 -1.51
N PHE A 374 14.08 19.82 -1.42
CA PHE A 374 13.81 18.62 -0.61
C PHE A 374 14.56 17.37 -1.09
N LEU A 375 14.66 17.18 -2.40
CA LEU A 375 15.34 16.01 -2.97
C LEU A 375 16.87 16.05 -2.76
N LEU A 376 17.46 17.25 -2.73
CA LEU A 376 18.91 17.42 -2.66
C LEU A 376 19.45 17.67 -1.26
N GLN A 377 18.62 18.07 -0.28
CA GLN A 377 19.05 18.28 1.12
C GLN A 377 19.95 17.15 1.64
N TYR A 378 21.00 17.49 2.39
CA TYR A 378 21.95 16.49 2.92
C TYR A 378 21.25 15.51 3.88
N ARG A 379 20.50 16.03 4.86
CA ARG A 379 19.67 15.23 5.76
C ARG A 379 18.36 14.85 5.09
N ARG A 380 17.84 13.68 5.42
CA ARG A 380 16.51 13.25 4.98
C ARG A 380 15.46 14.18 5.58
N PRO A 381 14.58 14.78 4.77
CA PRO A 381 13.48 15.56 5.33
C PRO A 381 12.51 14.64 6.06
N ASP A 382 11.94 15.10 7.17
CA ASP A 382 11.01 14.31 7.97
C ASP A 382 9.76 13.95 7.17
N LYS A 383 9.18 14.94 6.48
CA LYS A 383 7.98 14.79 5.64
C LYS A 383 8.00 15.76 4.46
N PHE A 384 7.46 15.33 3.32
CA PHE A 384 7.08 16.22 2.23
C PHE A 384 5.80 17.00 2.61
N PRO A 385 5.49 18.13 1.93
CA PRO A 385 4.21 18.81 2.12
C PRO A 385 3.03 17.84 1.93
N GLU A 386 1.98 17.98 2.73
CA GLU A 386 0.86 17.02 2.81
C GLU A 386 0.17 16.78 1.47
N THR A 387 0.13 17.81 0.61
CA THR A 387 -0.34 17.76 -0.77
C THR A 387 0.36 16.72 -1.65
N PHE A 388 1.56 16.26 -1.28
CA PHE A 388 2.31 15.20 -1.97
C PHE A 388 2.14 13.81 -1.34
N VAL A 389 1.13 13.59 -0.50
CA VAL A 389 0.95 12.31 0.22
C VAL A 389 1.00 11.08 -0.69
N PHE A 390 0.37 11.14 -1.88
CA PHE A 390 0.35 10.04 -2.85
C PHE A 390 1.60 9.96 -3.74
N ASP A 391 2.42 11.01 -3.78
CA ASP A 391 3.68 11.04 -4.54
C ASP A 391 4.92 10.86 -3.64
N SER A 392 4.72 10.81 -2.32
CA SER A 392 5.81 10.83 -1.33
C SER A 392 6.82 9.71 -1.54
N ASP A 393 6.39 8.49 -1.85
CA ASP A 393 7.28 7.36 -2.14
C ASP A 393 8.04 7.54 -3.45
N ARG A 394 7.39 8.06 -4.49
CA ARG A 394 8.04 8.35 -5.78
C ARG A 394 9.08 9.45 -5.63
N LEU A 395 8.80 10.49 -4.84
CA LEU A 395 9.76 11.53 -4.49
C LEU A 395 10.93 10.99 -3.66
N ARG A 396 10.67 10.08 -2.71
CA ARG A 396 11.74 9.38 -1.96
C ARG A 396 12.64 8.58 -2.88
N GLN A 397 12.08 7.87 -3.86
CA GLN A 397 12.87 7.14 -4.86
C GLN A 397 13.75 8.10 -5.69
N LEU A 398 13.20 9.23 -6.16
CA LEU A 398 14.01 10.22 -6.89
C LEU A 398 15.14 10.79 -6.03
N ARG A 399 14.84 11.09 -4.76
CA ARG A 399 15.84 11.54 -3.80
C ARG A 399 16.97 10.52 -3.64
N SER A 400 16.63 9.25 -3.45
CA SER A 400 17.59 8.14 -3.38
C SER A 400 18.52 8.14 -4.61
N CYS A 401 17.96 8.18 -5.82
CA CYS A 401 18.73 8.25 -7.05
C CYS A 401 19.66 9.47 -7.10
N LEU A 402 19.18 10.66 -6.71
CA LEU A 402 19.98 11.89 -6.73
C LEU A 402 21.11 11.86 -5.69
N GLN A 403 20.84 11.35 -4.48
CA GLN A 403 21.86 11.22 -3.44
C GLN A 403 22.94 10.21 -3.83
N LYS A 404 22.56 9.11 -4.50
CA LYS A 404 23.51 8.16 -5.11
C LYS A 404 24.39 8.83 -6.15
N LEU A 405 23.83 9.65 -7.05
CA LEU A 405 24.60 10.38 -8.06
C LEU A 405 25.64 11.30 -7.41
N ILE A 406 25.24 12.10 -6.41
CA ILE A 406 26.18 12.97 -5.68
C ILE A 406 27.28 12.15 -5.01
N ASN A 407 26.93 11.07 -4.32
CA ASN A 407 27.91 10.22 -3.64
C ASN A 407 28.89 9.59 -4.65
N LEU A 408 28.40 9.15 -5.80
CA LEU A 408 29.23 8.57 -6.85
C LEU A 408 30.20 9.61 -7.44
N ASP A 409 29.74 10.85 -7.67
CA ASP A 409 30.58 11.94 -8.16
C ASP A 409 31.68 12.29 -7.14
N ILE A 410 31.36 12.29 -5.84
CA ILE A 410 32.34 12.45 -4.76
C ILE A 410 33.36 11.30 -4.76
N CYS A 411 32.91 10.06 -4.85
CA CYS A 411 33.79 8.89 -4.91
C CYS A 411 34.73 8.95 -6.12
N TRP A 412 34.22 9.35 -7.28
CA TRP A 412 35.02 9.53 -8.49
C TRP A 412 36.05 10.65 -8.33
N PHE A 413 35.66 11.78 -7.75
CA PHE A 413 36.58 12.89 -7.47
C PHE A 413 37.72 12.47 -6.52
N ILE A 414 37.41 11.73 -5.46
CA ILE A 414 38.42 11.22 -4.52
C ILE A 414 39.38 10.28 -5.24
N PHE A 415 38.87 9.39 -6.09
CA PHE A 415 39.68 8.51 -6.93
C PHE A 415 40.62 9.31 -7.85
N GLU A 416 40.09 10.26 -8.64
CA GLU A 416 40.91 11.08 -9.54
C GLU A 416 41.95 11.92 -8.78
N SER A 417 41.55 12.50 -7.65
CA SER A 417 42.45 13.28 -6.79
C SER A 417 43.60 12.42 -6.28
N TYR A 418 43.33 11.16 -5.90
CA TYR A 418 44.36 10.23 -5.48
C TYR A 418 45.32 9.88 -6.63
N ILE A 419 44.82 9.54 -7.83
CA ILE A 419 45.64 9.25 -9.01
C ILE A 419 46.54 10.45 -9.37
N ASN A 420 45.98 11.66 -9.34
CA ASN A 420 46.71 12.89 -9.63
C ASN A 420 47.79 13.18 -8.56
N ALA A 421 47.52 12.90 -7.28
CA ALA A 421 48.51 13.03 -6.21
C ALA A 421 49.71 12.07 -6.41
N GLN A 422 49.47 10.89 -6.99
CA GLN A 422 50.52 9.95 -7.41
C GLN A 422 51.23 10.34 -8.71
N LYS A 423 50.91 11.51 -9.29
CA LYS A 423 51.44 12.01 -10.57
C LYS A 423 51.21 11.04 -11.74
N ARG A 424 50.09 10.30 -11.70
CA ARG A 424 49.66 9.36 -12.75
C ARG A 424 48.46 9.94 -13.51
N TYR A 425 48.15 9.34 -14.66
CA TYR A 425 47.00 9.71 -15.49
C TYR A 425 46.22 8.45 -15.88
N LEU A 426 44.90 8.60 -16.03
CA LEU A 426 44.03 7.53 -16.50
C LEU A 426 44.13 7.41 -18.02
N SER A 427 44.54 6.25 -18.52
CA SER A 427 44.67 6.01 -19.97
C SER A 427 43.31 5.97 -20.70
N ALA A 428 42.23 5.55 -20.03
CA ALA A 428 40.88 5.45 -20.60
C ALA A 428 39.77 5.91 -19.61
N PRO A 429 39.67 7.22 -19.28
CA PRO A 429 38.81 7.72 -18.20
C PRO A 429 37.33 7.32 -18.33
N ALA A 430 36.77 7.37 -19.53
CA ALA A 430 35.35 7.05 -19.76
C ALA A 430 35.02 5.57 -19.49
N GLN A 431 35.90 4.65 -19.90
CA GLN A 431 35.71 3.20 -19.69
C GLN A 431 35.94 2.83 -18.22
N THR A 432 36.94 3.46 -17.58
CA THR A 432 37.19 3.33 -16.15
C THR A 432 35.99 3.83 -15.35
N TYR A 433 35.43 4.99 -15.67
CA TYR A 433 34.24 5.54 -15.02
C TYR A 433 33.03 4.61 -15.16
N ALA A 434 32.78 4.05 -16.34
CA ALA A 434 31.67 3.12 -16.55
C ALA A 434 31.78 1.87 -15.66
N THR A 435 32.99 1.30 -15.55
CA THR A 435 33.27 0.14 -14.70
C THR A 435 33.18 0.51 -13.22
N PHE A 436 33.78 1.64 -12.84
CA PHE A 436 33.76 2.19 -11.48
C PHE A 436 32.32 2.40 -11.00
N ARG A 437 31.51 3.09 -11.81
CA ARG A 437 30.11 3.35 -11.54
C ARG A 437 29.31 2.09 -11.27
N THR A 438 29.53 1.04 -12.07
CA THR A 438 28.81 -0.22 -11.91
C THR A 438 29.15 -0.90 -10.58
N ARG A 439 30.45 -0.96 -10.23
CA ARG A 439 30.91 -1.63 -9.00
C ARG A 439 30.64 -0.84 -7.72
N ILE A 440 30.87 0.47 -7.74
CA ILE A 440 30.59 1.34 -6.59
C ILE A 440 29.08 1.55 -6.44
N GLY A 441 28.34 1.65 -7.55
CA GLY A 441 26.88 1.76 -7.55
C GLY A 441 26.20 0.56 -6.89
N SER A 442 26.64 -0.67 -7.19
CA SER A 442 26.08 -1.87 -6.54
C SER A 442 26.33 -1.90 -5.03
N LEU A 443 27.50 -1.45 -4.58
CA LEU A 443 27.79 -1.33 -3.15
C LEU A 443 26.91 -0.27 -2.47
N MET A 444 26.51 0.78 -3.18
CA MET A 444 25.61 1.81 -2.64
C MET A 444 24.14 1.36 -2.60
N GLU A 445 23.70 0.47 -3.48
CA GLU A 445 22.31 -0.03 -3.52
C GLU A 445 21.92 -0.85 -2.29
N GLU A 446 22.86 -1.55 -1.66
CA GLU A 446 22.64 -2.34 -0.45
C GLU A 446 22.38 -1.48 0.82
N ASN A 447 22.47 -0.15 0.71
CA ASN A 447 22.58 0.77 1.86
C ASN A 447 21.54 1.90 1.91
N GLU A 448 20.50 1.82 1.08
CA GLU A 448 19.48 2.87 0.90
C GLU A 448 18.70 3.28 2.16
N ASP A 449 18.68 2.40 3.18
CA ASP A 449 17.84 2.59 4.36
C ASP A 449 18.60 3.13 5.59
N TYR A 450 19.94 3.28 5.51
CA TYR A 450 20.72 3.71 6.67
C TYR A 450 20.91 5.23 6.72
N PRO A 451 20.65 5.88 7.87
CA PRO A 451 21.03 7.27 8.08
C PRO A 451 22.54 7.46 7.89
N ARG A 452 22.95 8.54 7.20
CA ARG A 452 24.37 8.91 7.10
C ARG A 452 24.96 9.05 8.50
N GLY A 453 26.05 8.34 8.77
CA GLY A 453 26.73 8.31 10.08
C GLY A 453 26.33 7.14 11.00
N ASP A 454 25.38 6.27 10.62
CA ASP A 454 25.12 5.02 11.35
C ASP A 454 26.31 4.03 11.19
N ALA A 455 26.50 3.12 12.14
CA ALA A 455 27.58 2.12 12.10
C ALA A 455 27.51 1.22 10.85
N ARG A 456 26.30 0.97 10.34
CA ARG A 456 26.08 0.22 9.09
C ARG A 456 26.46 1.01 7.85
N TRP A 457 26.22 2.33 7.86
CA TRP A 457 26.69 3.24 6.81
C TRP A 457 28.22 3.28 6.78
N LEU A 458 28.87 3.39 7.95
CA LEU A 458 30.34 3.36 8.04
C LEU A 458 30.90 2.06 7.46
N LYS A 459 30.31 0.90 7.78
CA LYS A 459 30.72 -0.39 7.17
C LYS A 459 30.65 -0.36 5.64
N SER A 460 29.62 0.25 5.07
CA SER A 460 29.50 0.46 3.62
C SER A 460 30.60 1.34 3.06
N VAL A 461 30.93 2.44 3.75
CA VAL A 461 32.03 3.35 3.36
C VAL A 461 33.35 2.58 3.27
N ARG A 462 33.64 1.66 4.19
CA ARG A 462 34.85 0.81 4.15
C ARG A 462 34.88 -0.11 2.93
N SER A 463 33.76 -0.73 2.60
CA SER A 463 33.63 -1.56 1.38
C SER A 463 33.84 -0.74 0.10
N ILE A 464 33.30 0.48 0.06
CA ILE A 464 33.52 1.43 -1.04
C ILE A 464 34.99 1.84 -1.11
N ALA A 465 35.61 2.20 0.03
CA ALA A 465 37.01 2.60 0.10
C ALA A 465 37.95 1.51 -0.45
N LEU A 466 37.71 0.26 -0.08
CA LEU A 466 38.48 -0.89 -0.55
C LEU A 466 38.33 -1.09 -2.07
N GLU A 467 37.13 -0.92 -2.63
CA GLU A 467 36.96 -1.03 -4.09
C GLU A 467 37.62 0.16 -4.82
N ILE A 468 37.53 1.38 -4.30
CA ILE A 468 38.26 2.53 -4.86
C ILE A 468 39.78 2.31 -4.77
N ALA A 469 40.28 1.76 -3.66
CA ALA A 469 41.68 1.43 -3.49
C ALA A 469 42.15 0.37 -4.51
N ARG A 470 41.32 -0.63 -4.85
CA ARG A 470 41.59 -1.58 -5.94
C ARG A 470 41.72 -0.88 -7.29
N PHE A 471 40.80 0.04 -7.61
CA PHE A 471 40.90 0.84 -8.83
C PHE A 471 42.17 1.70 -8.84
N ALA A 472 42.51 2.32 -7.71
CA ALA A 472 43.70 3.14 -7.58
C ALA A 472 44.99 2.32 -7.74
N CYS A 473 45.07 1.16 -7.11
CA CYS A 473 46.21 0.26 -7.24
C CYS A 473 46.36 -0.26 -8.67
N ALA A 474 45.27 -0.69 -9.32
CA ALA A 474 45.32 -1.13 -10.71
C ALA A 474 45.78 -0.04 -11.69
N ALA A 475 45.49 1.24 -11.39
CA ALA A 475 45.93 2.38 -12.19
C ALA A 475 47.36 2.85 -11.87
N CYS A 476 47.85 2.68 -10.64
CA CYS A 476 49.14 3.19 -10.17
C CYS A 476 50.27 2.15 -10.13
N PHE A 477 49.97 0.88 -9.86
CA PHE A 477 50.94 -0.17 -9.54
C PHE A 477 50.67 -1.45 -10.35
N GLN A 478 51.73 -2.12 -10.82
CA GLN A 478 51.61 -3.34 -11.65
C GLN A 478 51.38 -4.62 -10.81
N ASP A 479 51.82 -4.64 -9.55
CA ASP A 479 51.51 -5.70 -8.59
C ASP A 479 50.17 -5.37 -7.91
N GLY A 480 49.13 -6.14 -8.20
CA GLY A 480 47.76 -5.91 -7.74
C GLY A 480 47.49 -6.04 -6.23
N SER A 481 48.51 -5.90 -5.37
CA SER A 481 48.35 -5.86 -3.92
C SER A 481 47.89 -4.48 -3.46
N VAL A 482 46.75 -4.43 -2.77
CA VAL A 482 46.24 -3.19 -2.16
C VAL A 482 46.89 -3.02 -0.78
N SER A 483 47.65 -1.95 -0.59
CA SER A 483 48.24 -1.61 0.73
C SER A 483 47.18 -1.02 1.66
N ASP A 484 47.24 -1.37 2.95
CA ASP A 484 46.37 -0.83 3.99
C ASP A 484 46.47 0.70 4.10
N ASP A 485 47.64 1.29 3.84
CA ASP A 485 47.82 2.75 3.86
C ASP A 485 46.94 3.45 2.81
N VAL A 486 46.79 2.85 1.63
CA VAL A 486 45.97 3.39 0.53
C VAL A 486 44.49 3.33 0.91
N ILE A 487 44.06 2.22 1.53
CA ILE A 487 42.69 2.03 1.99
C ILE A 487 42.36 3.07 3.07
N VAL A 488 43.22 3.23 4.07
CA VAL A 488 43.00 4.17 5.18
C VAL A 488 42.88 5.61 4.68
N GLN A 489 43.74 6.03 3.76
CA GLN A 489 43.68 7.39 3.18
C GLN A 489 42.36 7.64 2.44
N ILE A 490 41.92 6.69 1.62
CA ILE A 490 40.66 6.79 0.87
C ILE A 490 39.45 6.72 1.81
N GLU A 491 39.47 5.83 2.81
CA GLU A 491 38.43 5.67 3.82
C GLU A 491 38.22 6.98 4.60
N MET A 492 39.31 7.60 5.09
CA MET A 492 39.25 8.89 5.79
C MET A 492 38.66 10.01 4.91
N ALA A 493 39.04 10.07 3.63
CA ALA A 493 38.50 11.05 2.69
C ALA A 493 36.99 10.84 2.45
N LEU A 494 36.57 9.57 2.26
CA LEU A 494 35.16 9.23 2.06
C LEU A 494 34.32 9.52 3.31
N GLU A 495 34.80 9.20 4.50
CA GLU A 495 34.11 9.51 5.74
C GLU A 495 33.91 11.03 5.91
N CYS A 496 34.95 11.82 5.64
CA CYS A 496 34.89 13.27 5.73
C CYS A 496 33.85 13.86 4.74
N HIS A 497 33.80 13.36 3.51
CA HIS A 497 32.97 13.95 2.46
C HIS A 497 31.55 13.37 2.35
N LEU A 498 31.33 12.11 2.72
CA LEU A 498 30.03 11.43 2.64
C LEU A 498 29.24 11.48 3.95
N SER A 499 29.92 11.54 5.10
CA SER A 499 29.28 11.55 6.43
C SER A 499 29.12 12.96 7.02
N SER A 500 29.55 14.00 6.29
CA SER A 500 29.29 15.41 6.64
C SER A 500 28.86 16.23 5.42
N PRO A 501 28.15 17.36 5.60
CA PRO A 501 27.79 18.30 4.52
C PRO A 501 29.01 19.12 4.06
N SER A 502 30.04 18.44 3.58
CA SER A 502 31.33 19.02 3.19
C SER A 502 31.19 20.00 2.01
N ASN A 503 32.17 20.88 1.83
CA ASN A 503 32.22 21.79 0.68
C ASN A 503 32.16 21.04 -0.65
N LEU A 504 32.76 19.85 -0.72
CA LEU A 504 32.72 18.99 -1.91
C LEU A 504 31.29 18.48 -2.18
N PHE A 505 30.56 18.07 -1.13
CA PHE A 505 29.16 17.70 -1.25
C PHE A 505 28.32 18.88 -1.75
N GLN A 506 28.50 20.07 -1.17
CA GLN A 506 27.76 21.27 -1.57
C GLN A 506 28.05 21.69 -3.02
N TYR A 507 29.29 21.51 -3.48
CA TYR A 507 29.68 21.76 -4.87
C TYR A 507 28.93 20.84 -5.84
N PHE A 508 28.99 19.52 -5.63
CA PHE A 508 28.28 18.56 -6.50
C PHE A 508 26.76 18.69 -6.39
N GLN A 509 26.25 18.98 -5.19
CA GLN A 509 24.83 19.26 -4.96
C GLN A 509 24.36 20.48 -5.78
N SER A 510 25.12 21.57 -5.80
CA SER A 510 24.79 22.79 -6.54
C SER A 510 24.86 22.55 -8.05
N SER A 511 25.91 21.87 -8.53
CA SER A 511 26.05 21.49 -9.94
C SER A 511 24.89 20.59 -10.40
N LEU A 512 24.51 19.60 -9.60
CA LEU A 512 23.39 18.71 -9.90
C LEU A 512 22.05 19.46 -9.86
N ARG A 513 21.88 20.39 -8.92
CA ARG A 513 20.67 21.22 -8.81
C ARG A 513 20.42 22.02 -10.09
N GLU A 514 21.44 22.68 -10.61
CA GLU A 514 21.32 23.47 -11.85
C GLU A 514 20.96 22.58 -13.05
N LYS A 515 21.68 21.47 -13.24
CA LYS A 515 21.41 20.51 -14.33
C LYS A 515 20.00 19.92 -14.24
N LEU A 516 19.59 19.50 -13.05
CA LEU A 516 18.28 18.90 -12.80
C LEU A 516 17.16 19.91 -13.09
N LEU A 517 17.25 21.13 -12.57
CA LEU A 517 16.22 22.15 -12.79
C LEU A 517 16.13 22.56 -14.27
N ALA A 518 17.27 22.75 -14.94
CA ALA A 518 17.29 23.08 -16.37
C ALA A 518 16.58 22.00 -17.21
N ALA A 519 16.90 20.72 -16.96
CA ALA A 519 16.26 19.59 -17.62
C ALA A 519 14.76 19.51 -17.27
N THR A 520 14.42 19.60 -15.98
CA THR A 520 13.02 19.53 -15.51
C THR A 520 12.18 20.66 -16.09
N PHE A 521 12.68 21.89 -16.15
CA PHE A 521 11.95 23.02 -16.72
C PHE A 521 11.70 22.83 -18.22
N THR A 522 12.69 22.35 -18.95
CA THR A 522 12.57 22.05 -20.38
C THR A 522 11.46 21.03 -20.63
N THR A 523 11.46 19.92 -19.87
CA THR A 523 10.42 18.90 -19.99
C THR A 523 9.06 19.38 -19.49
N ALA A 524 9.00 20.09 -18.36
CA ALA A 524 7.75 20.57 -17.78
C ALA A 524 7.03 21.57 -18.69
N LYS A 525 7.76 22.49 -19.33
CA LYS A 525 7.20 23.43 -20.31
C LYS A 525 6.49 22.70 -21.47
N LYS A 526 7.05 21.58 -21.93
CA LYS A 526 6.41 20.71 -22.93
C LYS A 526 5.15 20.03 -22.37
N TYR A 527 5.21 19.54 -21.14
CA TYR A 527 4.10 18.80 -20.52
C TYR A 527 2.90 19.68 -20.14
N MET A 528 3.08 20.97 -19.87
CA MET A 528 1.97 21.86 -19.51
C MET A 528 0.90 21.98 -20.61
N SER A 529 1.25 21.79 -21.88
CA SER A 529 0.30 21.82 -23.00
C SER A 529 -0.24 20.44 -23.38
N MET A 530 0.07 19.40 -22.62
CA MET A 530 -0.26 18.01 -22.94
C MET A 530 -1.31 17.46 -21.95
N SER A 531 -2.15 16.52 -22.40
CA SER A 531 -3.02 15.76 -21.51
C SER A 531 -2.21 14.78 -20.64
N PRO A 532 -2.72 14.33 -19.47
CA PRO A 532 -2.06 13.31 -18.66
C PRO A 532 -1.71 12.05 -19.48
N LEU A 533 -2.60 11.62 -20.37
CA LEU A 533 -2.36 10.50 -21.27
C LEU A 533 -1.18 10.76 -22.22
N ALA A 534 -1.17 11.93 -22.87
CA ALA A 534 -0.08 12.29 -23.78
C ALA A 534 1.26 12.39 -23.05
N ILE A 535 1.27 12.88 -21.80
CA ILE A 535 2.49 12.90 -20.96
C ILE A 535 2.97 11.47 -20.70
N CYS A 536 2.08 10.56 -20.31
CA CYS A 536 2.38 9.15 -20.08
C CYS A 536 2.91 8.47 -21.35
N GLU A 537 2.31 8.72 -22.52
CA GLU A 537 2.73 8.12 -23.80
C GLU A 537 4.07 8.68 -24.28
N SER A 538 4.36 9.95 -24.03
CA SER A 538 5.63 10.57 -24.42
C SER A 538 6.85 9.92 -23.76
N GLN A 539 6.66 9.32 -22.59
CA GLN A 539 7.71 8.62 -21.83
C GLN A 539 7.96 7.20 -22.35
N ARG A 540 7.07 6.66 -23.20
CA ARG A 540 7.14 5.29 -23.74
C ARG A 540 8.27 5.12 -24.76
N ASN A 541 8.54 6.17 -25.51
CA ASN A 541 9.46 6.13 -26.66
C ASN A 541 10.78 6.84 -26.37
N TYR A 542 11.17 7.04 -25.10
CA TYR A 542 12.45 7.67 -24.79
C TYR A 542 13.58 6.74 -25.28
N PRO A 543 14.29 7.08 -26.37
CA PRO A 543 15.33 6.21 -26.90
C PRO A 543 16.51 6.19 -25.91
N PRO A 544 17.29 5.10 -25.85
CA PRO A 544 18.60 5.17 -25.23
C PRO A 544 19.44 6.17 -26.04
N SER A 545 19.58 7.38 -25.51
CA SER A 545 20.33 8.47 -26.14
C SER A 545 21.82 8.12 -26.22
N SER A 546 22.53 8.66 -27.21
CA SER A 546 24.00 8.61 -27.35
C SER A 546 24.77 9.44 -26.30
N LEU A 547 24.08 9.93 -25.26
CA LEU A 547 24.64 10.74 -24.19
C LEU A 547 25.46 9.90 -23.21
N THR A 548 26.35 10.56 -22.48
CA THR A 548 27.04 9.93 -21.35
C THR A 548 26.00 9.44 -20.32
N GLN A 549 26.24 8.26 -19.73
CA GLN A 549 25.29 7.56 -18.85
C GLN A 549 24.76 8.45 -17.69
N GLN A 550 25.60 9.34 -17.15
CA GLN A 550 25.20 10.27 -16.08
C GLN A 550 24.21 11.35 -16.56
N HIS A 551 24.37 11.86 -17.78
CA HIS A 551 23.42 12.82 -18.35
C HIS A 551 22.06 12.15 -18.63
N TYR A 552 22.09 10.91 -19.12
CA TYR A 552 20.88 10.11 -19.32
C TYR A 552 20.10 9.87 -18.01
N ASP A 553 20.79 9.61 -16.89
CA ASP A 553 20.14 9.43 -15.60
C ASP A 553 19.49 10.72 -15.08
N ILE A 554 20.16 11.87 -15.24
CA ILE A 554 19.61 13.17 -14.84
C ILE A 554 18.38 13.52 -15.69
N GLU A 555 18.43 13.32 -17.00
CA GLU A 555 17.29 13.54 -17.88
C GLU A 555 16.10 12.65 -17.52
N ARG A 556 16.34 11.37 -17.22
CA ARG A 556 15.28 10.45 -16.80
C ARG A 556 14.65 10.85 -15.45
N ILE A 557 15.47 11.26 -14.49
CA ILE A 557 14.98 11.78 -13.20
C ILE A 557 14.19 13.08 -13.42
N ALA A 558 14.71 13.99 -14.24
CA ALA A 558 14.09 15.26 -14.57
C ALA A 558 12.74 15.09 -15.25
N MET A 559 12.61 14.12 -16.16
CA MET A 559 11.38 13.77 -16.85
C MET A 559 10.32 13.23 -15.88
N ARG A 560 10.69 12.32 -14.98
CA ARG A 560 9.79 11.82 -13.92
C ARG A 560 9.35 12.95 -12.98
N LEU A 561 10.29 13.81 -12.57
CA LEU A 561 10.01 14.97 -11.72
C LEU A 561 9.05 15.94 -12.41
N ALA A 562 9.26 16.23 -13.70
CA ALA A 562 8.39 17.08 -14.50
C ALA A 562 6.98 16.50 -14.61
N HIS A 563 6.85 15.20 -14.85
CA HIS A 563 5.54 14.52 -14.89
C HIS A 563 4.79 14.67 -13.57
N MET A 564 5.43 14.31 -12.44
CA MET A 564 4.83 14.44 -11.11
C MET A 564 4.46 15.90 -10.80
N GLY A 565 5.36 16.85 -11.05
CA GLY A 565 5.13 18.25 -10.74
C GLY A 565 4.02 18.89 -11.60
N VAL A 566 3.91 18.54 -12.89
CA VAL A 566 2.83 19.05 -13.76
C VAL A 566 1.49 18.46 -13.35
N LEU A 567 1.41 17.15 -13.09
CA LEU A 567 0.18 16.53 -12.62
C LEU A 567 -0.26 17.14 -11.27
N HIS A 568 0.67 17.28 -10.33
CA HIS A 568 0.44 17.94 -9.04
C HIS A 568 -0.04 19.38 -9.22
N TRP A 569 0.61 20.15 -10.09
CA TRP A 569 0.22 21.53 -10.37
C TRP A 569 -1.20 21.62 -10.94
N ASN A 570 -1.55 20.76 -11.90
CA ASN A 570 -2.88 20.73 -12.50
C ASN A 570 -3.98 20.40 -11.48
N VAL A 571 -3.68 19.59 -10.46
CA VAL A 571 -4.61 19.30 -9.37
C VAL A 571 -4.66 20.45 -8.35
N TRP A 572 -3.52 20.85 -7.81
CA TRP A 572 -3.44 21.69 -6.61
C TRP A 572 -3.38 23.18 -6.87
N ALA A 573 -2.94 23.63 -8.05
CA ALA A 573 -2.81 25.07 -8.31
C ALA A 573 -4.17 25.80 -8.25
N PRO A 574 -5.26 25.27 -8.86
CA PRO A 574 -6.59 25.89 -8.74
C PRO A 574 -7.20 25.79 -7.33
N ILE A 575 -6.82 24.76 -6.57
CA ILE A 575 -7.37 24.49 -5.23
C ILE A 575 -6.67 25.36 -4.17
N LEU A 576 -5.34 25.47 -4.25
CA LEU A 576 -4.49 25.92 -3.15
C LEU A 576 -3.52 27.05 -3.51
N TYR A 577 -2.74 26.90 -4.59
CA TYR A 577 -1.59 27.78 -4.84
C TYR A 577 -1.94 29.10 -5.54
N MET A 578 -2.96 29.10 -6.43
CA MET A 578 -3.39 30.29 -7.17
C MET A 578 -4.59 31.01 -6.53
N ARG A 579 -5.20 30.45 -5.48
CA ARG A 579 -6.24 31.16 -4.70
C ARG A 579 -5.59 32.15 -3.74
N GLU A 580 -5.83 33.43 -3.96
CA GLU A 580 -5.37 34.48 -3.05
C GLU A 580 -6.15 34.49 -1.72
N SER A 581 -7.39 34.01 -1.69
CA SER A 581 -8.17 33.78 -0.47
C SER A 581 -9.22 32.68 -0.68
N VAL A 582 -9.41 31.80 0.31
CA VAL A 582 -10.62 30.95 0.36
C VAL A 582 -11.66 31.78 1.12
N SER A 583 -12.41 32.62 0.42
CA SER A 583 -13.64 33.18 0.96
C SER A 583 -14.75 32.12 0.83
N PRO A 584 -15.57 31.87 1.87
CA PRO A 584 -16.70 30.92 1.81
C PRO A 584 -17.74 31.23 0.71
N VAL A 585 -17.63 32.40 0.05
CA VAL A 585 -18.60 32.92 -0.91
C VAL A 585 -18.36 32.41 -2.34
N ASP A 586 -17.15 31.98 -2.68
CA ASP A 586 -16.80 31.61 -4.07
C ASP A 586 -17.25 30.20 -4.48
N VAL A 587 -17.60 29.34 -3.50
CA VAL A 587 -18.21 28.02 -3.77
C VAL A 587 -19.62 28.17 -4.34
N ALA A 588 -20.34 29.24 -3.97
CA ALA A 588 -21.69 29.51 -4.46
C ALA A 588 -21.71 30.09 -5.88
N ASN A 589 -20.67 30.82 -6.30
CA ASN A 589 -20.63 31.48 -7.61
C ASN A 589 -20.22 30.53 -8.75
N ASN A 590 -19.40 29.51 -8.50
CA ASN A 590 -19.07 28.50 -9.51
C ASN A 590 -20.19 27.49 -9.77
N ALA A 591 -21.14 27.30 -8.85
CA ALA A 591 -22.34 26.50 -9.10
C ALA A 591 -23.37 27.24 -9.98
N ARG A 592 -23.34 28.58 -9.99
CA ARG A 592 -24.24 29.41 -10.80
C ARG A 592 -23.78 29.54 -12.26
N THR A 593 -22.47 29.60 -12.52
CA THR A 593 -21.95 29.65 -13.89
C THR A 593 -22.14 28.33 -14.65
N VAL A 594 -22.14 27.18 -13.98
CA VAL A 594 -22.45 25.88 -14.62
C VAL A 594 -23.94 25.74 -14.95
N THR A 595 -24.83 26.39 -14.17
CA THR A 595 -26.27 26.34 -14.43
C THR A 595 -26.73 27.34 -15.51
N ASP A 596 -26.06 28.48 -15.67
CA ASP A 596 -26.39 29.43 -16.74
C ASP A 596 -25.91 28.99 -18.14
N VAL A 597 -24.81 28.24 -18.25
CA VAL A 597 -24.38 27.67 -19.55
C VAL A 597 -25.33 26.55 -20.01
N ALA A 598 -25.93 25.80 -19.08
CA ALA A 598 -26.93 24.78 -19.39
C ALA A 598 -28.28 25.38 -19.84
N ARG A 599 -28.64 26.59 -19.39
CA ARG A 599 -29.88 27.28 -19.79
C ARG A 599 -29.78 28.02 -21.12
N SER A 600 -28.60 28.50 -21.51
CA SER A 600 -28.39 29.13 -22.82
C SER A 600 -28.29 28.15 -23.99
N SER A 601 -28.30 26.83 -23.74
CA SER A 601 -28.19 25.79 -24.76
C SER A 601 -29.55 25.15 -25.15
N THR A 602 -30.68 25.69 -24.67
CA THR A 602 -32.03 25.16 -24.93
C THR A 602 -33.07 26.21 -25.34
N LEU A 603 -32.64 27.26 -26.06
CA LEU A 603 -33.54 28.16 -26.79
C LEU A 603 -33.08 28.38 -28.23
#